data_AF-A0A6V7JN40-F1
#
_entry.id   AF-A0A6V7JN40-F1
#
_cell.length_a   1.000
_cell.length_b   1.000
_cell.length_c   1.000
_cell.angle_alpha   90.00
_cell.angle_beta   90.00
_cell.angle_gamma   90.00
#
_symmetry.space_group_name_H-M   'P 1'
#
loop_
_entity.id
_entity.type
_entity.pdbx_description
1 polymer ?
#
loop_
_entity_poly.entity_id
_entity_poly.type
_entity_poly.pdbx_seq_one_letter_code
_entity_poly.pdbx_strand_id
1 'polypeptide(L)' 'NPTPEITKDLPIKWKPVRTNALEYLSINNPRDLKMSQDLWKERIKFWNNLPC' A
#
# COMPACT_ATOMS: atom_id res chain seq x y z
N ASN A 1 13.11 7.51 -2.00
CA ASN A 1 11.95 7.98 -1.20
C ASN A 1 10.92 8.52 -2.19
N PRO A 2 9.80 7.82 -2.45
CA PRO A 2 8.84 8.21 -3.49
C PRO A 2 8.06 9.50 -3.19
N THR A 3 7.95 9.87 -1.91
CA THR A 3 7.31 11.12 -1.46
C THR A 3 8.26 11.81 -0.48
N PRO A 4 9.29 12.51 -0.98
CA PRO A 4 10.31 13.11 -0.12
C PRO A 4 9.74 14.20 0.80
N GLU A 5 8.80 14.99 0.29
CA GLU A 5 8.18 16.12 0.99
C GLU A 5 6.66 15.99 1.00
N ILE A 6 6.00 16.50 2.04
CA ILE A 6 4.55 16.59 2.12
C ILE A 6 4.15 17.95 1.56
N THR A 7 3.44 17.96 0.44
CA THR A 7 2.99 19.20 -0.24
C THR A 7 1.46 19.27 -0.25
N LYS A 8 0.90 20.42 -0.67
CA LYS A 8 -0.55 20.54 -0.84
C LYS A 8 -1.10 19.58 -1.89
N ASP A 9 -0.31 19.32 -2.94
CA ASP A 9 -0.68 18.43 -4.03
C ASP A 9 -0.44 16.95 -3.70
N LEU A 10 0.49 16.68 -2.78
CA LEU A 10 0.81 15.33 -2.31
C LEU A 10 0.84 15.31 -0.77
N PRO A 11 -0.34 15.33 -0.11
CA PRO A 11 -0.45 15.49 1.34
C PRO A 11 -0.19 14.19 2.10
N ILE A 12 0.64 13.29 1.58
CA ILE A 12 0.93 11.98 2.18
C ILE A 12 2.39 11.60 2.07
N LYS A 13 2.87 10.93 3.12
CA LYS A 13 4.19 10.30 3.14
C LYS A 13 4.06 8.80 2.90
N TRP A 14 4.56 8.34 1.76
CA TRP A 14 4.73 6.92 1.45
C TRP A 14 5.86 6.35 2.29
N LYS A 15 5.47 5.51 3.26
CA LYS A 15 6.40 4.80 4.13
C LYS A 15 6.76 3.44 3.49
N PRO A 16 8.04 3.00 3.61
CA PRO A 16 8.42 1.65 3.20
C PRO A 16 7.60 0.60 3.93
N VAL A 17 7.39 -0.56 3.29
CA VAL A 17 6.76 -1.72 3.91
C VAL A 17 7.64 -2.22 5.05
N ARG A 18 7.04 -2.38 6.24
CA ARG A 18 7.73 -2.85 7.46
C ARG A 18 7.07 -4.05 8.09
N THR A 19 5.85 -4.39 7.67
CA THR A 19 5.07 -5.48 8.25
C THR A 19 4.70 -6.51 7.18
N ASN A 20 4.29 -7.70 7.63
CA ASN A 20 3.74 -8.73 6.75
C ASN A 20 2.33 -8.38 6.23
N ALA A 21 1.77 -7.23 6.61
CA ALA A 21 0.47 -6.76 6.16
C ALA A 21 0.50 -6.16 4.74
N LEU A 22 1.61 -6.33 4.00
CA LEU A 22 1.76 -5.91 2.60
C LEU A 22 1.30 -4.46 2.39
N GLU A 23 1.85 -3.56 3.20
CA GLU A 23 1.49 -2.13 3.19
C GLU A 23 1.73 -1.52 1.81
N TYR A 24 0.82 -0.65 1.37
CA TYR A 24 0.91 -0.01 0.07
C TYR A 24 0.28 1.39 0.10
N LEU A 25 0.65 2.21 -0.86
CA LEU A 25 -0.04 3.48 -1.12
C LEU A 25 -1.21 3.22 -2.09
N SER A 26 -2.44 3.38 -1.63
CA SER A 26 -3.63 3.34 -2.47
C SER A 26 -3.77 4.66 -3.20
N ILE A 27 -3.84 4.59 -4.53
CA ILE A 27 -4.00 5.73 -5.44
C ILE A 27 -5.32 5.54 -6.17
N ASN A 28 -6.41 6.05 -5.60
CA ASN A 28 -7.74 5.94 -6.23
C ASN A 28 -8.01 7.11 -7.19
N ASN A 29 -7.61 8.32 -6.78
CA ASN A 29 -7.64 9.54 -7.59
C ASN A 29 -6.66 10.57 -6.99
N PRO A 30 -6.39 11.72 -7.66
CA PRO A 30 -5.41 12.69 -7.18
C PRO A 30 -5.65 13.26 -5.78
N ARG A 31 -6.89 13.18 -5.25
CA ARG A 31 -7.25 13.68 -3.91
C ARG A 31 -7.48 12.56 -2.89
N ASP A 32 -7.51 11.30 -3.32
CA ASP A 32 -7.69 10.12 -2.46
C ASP A 32 -6.43 9.24 -2.55
N LEU A 33 -5.45 9.65 -1.74
CA LEU A 33 -4.18 8.98 -1.54
C LEU A 33 -4.08 8.56 -0.08
N LYS A 34 -3.91 7.26 0.18
CA LYS A 34 -3.81 6.76 1.56
C LYS A 34 -2.90 5.54 1.67
N MET A 35 -2.18 5.42 2.78
CA MET A 35 -1.54 4.16 3.13
C MET A 35 -2.61 3.14 3.50
N SER A 36 -2.53 1.95 2.95
CA SER A 36 -3.43 0.83 3.20
C SER A 36 -2.60 -0.46 3.34
N GLN A 37 -3.27 -1.57 3.62
CA GLN A 37 -2.66 -2.86 3.90
C GLN A 37 -3.55 -3.99 3.37
N ASP A 38 -2.97 -5.19 3.26
CA ASP A 38 -3.68 -6.44 2.97
C ASP A 38 -4.50 -6.40 1.67
N LEU A 39 -3.93 -5.82 0.59
CA LEU A 39 -4.60 -5.77 -0.72
C LEU A 39 -4.96 -7.19 -1.18
N TRP A 40 -6.26 -7.43 -1.35
CA TRP A 40 -6.80 -8.74 -1.74
C TRP A 40 -6.30 -9.91 -0.88
N LYS A 41 -6.25 -9.69 0.45
CA LYS A 41 -5.80 -10.67 1.45
C LYS A 41 -6.19 -12.12 1.16
N GLU A 42 -7.46 -12.35 0.83
CA GLU A 42 -7.99 -13.69 0.56
C GLU A 42 -7.35 -14.34 -0.67
N ARG A 43 -7.11 -13.57 -1.73
CA ARG A 43 -6.45 -14.06 -2.95
C ARG A 43 -4.99 -14.40 -2.67
N ILE A 44 -4.29 -13.53 -1.95
CA ILE A 44 -2.89 -13.79 -1.57
C ILE A 44 -2.79 -15.05 -0.70
N LYS A 45 -3.70 -15.19 0.28
CA LYS A 45 -3.78 -16.39 1.11
C LYS A 45 -4.08 -17.64 0.29
N PHE A 46 -4.97 -17.55 -0.69
CA PHE A 46 -5.25 -18.66 -1.60
C PHE A 46 -4.00 -19.12 -2.34
N TRP A 47 -3.28 -18.19 -3.00
CA TRP A 47 -2.08 -18.54 -3.76
C TRP A 47 -0.96 -19.11 -2.89
N ASN A 48 -0.76 -18.57 -1.68
CA ASN A 48 0.24 -19.08 -0.73
C ASN A 48 -0.05 -20.50 -0.21
N ASN A 49 -1.31 -20.94 -0.29
CA ASN A 49 -1.73 -22.24 0.21
C ASN A 49 -1.74 -23.34 -0.87
N LEU A 50 -1.35 -23.03 -2.12
CA LEU A 50 -1.25 -24.04 -3.15
C LEU A 50 -0.07 -24.99 -2.85
N PRO A 51 -0.24 -26.31 -3.01
CA PRO A 51 0.85 -27.27 -2.83
C PRO A 51 1.92 -27.06 -3.91
N CYS A 52 3.20 -27.20 -3.50
CA CYS A 52 4.37 -27.16 -4.37
C CYS A 52 4.55 -28.47 -5.14
#